data_AF-A0A6P7JL21-F1
#
_entry.id   AF-A0A6P7JL21-F1
#
_cell.length_a   1.000
_cell.length_b   1.000
_cell.length_c   1.000
_cell.angle_alpha   90.00
_cell.angle_beta   90.00
_cell.angle_gamma   90.00
#
_symmetry.space_group_name_H-M   'P 1'
#
loop_
_entity.id
_entity.type
_entity.pdbx_description
1 polymer ?
#
loop_
_entity_poly.entity_id
_entity_poly.type
_entity_poly.pdbx_seq_one_letter_code
_entity_poly.pdbx_strand_id
1 'polypeptide(L)'
;MEVLLYWPNIVGYIRVSLVFAAWAAYETPAVFVPLYTASVVLDGVDGWLARTLGQTSRFGAWLDVVVDNLGRGMLWSQLFKWGWLVSALEWCVFVCNHSSRGDQWKSSFTSCPSFIQAIMAYGFRTPLGMWVVSGLHCLPVWMYACQWGLLSHWLGLPLGIQTLGTLLLAAGRLLALSAEVWCIWTHIRYLCSEESEEKKN
;
A
#
# COMPACT_ATOMS: atom_id res chain seq x y z
N MET A 1 14.29 20.84 -10.42
CA MET A 1 14.65 19.90 -9.33
C MET A 1 14.14 20.36 -7.96
N GLU A 2 13.64 21.59 -7.80
CA GLU A 2 13.11 22.13 -6.53
C GLU A 2 12.02 21.28 -5.88
N VAL A 3 11.24 20.56 -6.69
CA VAL A 3 10.24 19.59 -6.22
C VAL A 3 10.84 18.58 -5.23
N LEU A 4 12.09 18.16 -5.41
CA LEU A 4 12.75 17.20 -4.51
C LEU A 4 12.90 17.73 -3.07
N LEU A 5 12.88 19.05 -2.89
CA LEU A 5 13.08 19.74 -1.61
C LEU A 5 11.78 20.30 -1.03
N TYR A 6 10.62 19.98 -1.61
CA TYR A 6 9.33 20.34 -1.01
C TYR A 6 9.21 19.71 0.39
N TRP A 7 8.61 20.45 1.33
CA TRP A 7 8.37 19.98 2.70
C TRP A 7 7.71 18.59 2.78
N PRO A 8 6.63 18.27 2.02
CA PRO A 8 6.08 16.91 2.01
C PRO A 8 7.08 15.85 1.55
N ASN A 9 7.97 16.16 0.60
CA ASN A 9 8.96 15.19 0.10
C ASN A 9 10.11 14.98 1.10
N ILE A 10 10.50 16.03 1.83
CA ILE A 10 11.43 15.89 2.97
C ILE A 10 10.85 14.95 4.03
N VAL A 11 9.56 15.10 4.35
CA VAL A 11 8.86 14.15 5.23
C VAL A 11 8.86 12.74 4.63
N GLY A 12 8.65 12.60 3.32
CA GLY A 12 8.81 11.33 2.61
C GLY A 12 10.18 10.67 2.80
N TYR A 13 11.29 11.42 2.74
CA TYR A 13 12.63 10.87 3.00
C TYR A 13 12.85 10.48 4.46
N ILE A 14 12.25 11.23 5.39
CA ILE A 14 12.24 10.87 6.81
C ILE A 14 11.48 9.55 7.01
N ARG A 15 10.33 9.37 6.35
CA ARG A 15 9.57 8.10 6.37
C ARG A 15 10.41 6.93 5.85
N VAL A 16 11.14 7.09 4.74
CA VAL A 16 12.09 6.07 4.25
C VAL A 16 13.06 5.65 5.36
N SER A 17 13.68 6.62 6.03
CA SER A 17 14.63 6.37 7.11
C SER A 17 13.98 5.64 8.30
N LEU A 18 12.76 6.04 8.67
CA LEU A 18 11.98 5.39 9.74
C LEU A 18 11.60 3.95 9.38
N VAL A 19 11.22 3.68 8.13
CA VAL A 19 10.93 2.32 7.66
C VAL A 19 12.16 1.42 7.78
N PHE A 20 13.33 1.88 7.34
CA PHE A 20 14.58 1.11 7.49
C PHE A 20 14.96 0.92 8.96
N ALA A 21 14.83 1.94 9.79
CA ALA A 21 15.08 1.84 11.22
C ALA A 21 14.12 0.86 11.91
N ALA A 22 12.83 0.91 11.56
CA ALA A 22 11.83 -0.04 12.05
C ALA A 22 12.19 -1.47 11.63
N TRP A 23 12.54 -1.68 10.36
CA TRP A 23 12.97 -2.99 9.86
C TRP A 23 14.18 -3.54 10.61
N ALA A 24 15.21 -2.71 10.85
CA ALA A 24 16.38 -3.12 11.64
C ALA A 24 16.02 -3.47 13.10
N ALA A 25 14.96 -2.86 13.63
CA ALA A 25 14.45 -3.08 14.97
C ALA A 25 13.29 -4.10 15.05
N TYR A 26 13.04 -4.88 13.99
CA TYR A 26 11.88 -5.78 13.89
C TYR A 26 11.72 -6.71 15.10
N GLU A 27 12.83 -7.25 15.61
CA GLU A 27 12.86 -8.17 16.76
C GLU A 27 12.66 -7.50 18.13
N THR A 28 12.60 -6.17 18.17
CA THR A 28 12.42 -5.39 19.40
C THR A 28 11.13 -4.56 19.30
N PRO A 29 9.96 -5.12 19.67
CA PRO A 29 8.67 -4.44 19.52
C PRO A 29 8.58 -3.06 20.15
N ALA A 30 9.27 -2.85 21.28
CA ALA A 30 9.33 -1.56 21.96
C ALA A 30 9.97 -0.44 21.12
N VAL A 31 10.79 -0.79 20.12
CA VAL A 31 11.44 0.15 19.19
C VAL A 31 10.75 0.11 17.82
N PHE A 32 10.41 -1.08 17.31
CA PHE A 32 9.69 -1.25 16.05
C PHE A 32 8.37 -0.48 16.04
N VAL A 33 7.51 -0.67 17.05
CA VAL A 33 6.15 -0.11 17.07
C VAL A 33 6.18 1.42 16.99
N PRO A 34 6.93 2.15 17.84
CA PRO A 34 7.02 3.60 17.71
C PRO A 34 7.56 4.09 16.36
N LEU A 35 8.59 3.44 15.81
CA LEU A 35 9.20 3.86 14.53
C LEU A 35 8.24 3.64 13.36
N TYR A 36 7.62 2.46 13.28
CA TYR A 36 6.67 2.13 12.23
C TYR A 36 5.42 3.01 12.34
N THR A 37 4.88 3.20 13.54
CA THR A 37 3.75 4.10 13.79
C THR A 37 4.10 5.54 13.40
N ALA A 38 5.29 6.04 13.74
CA ALA A 38 5.72 7.38 13.33
C ALA A 38 5.75 7.51 11.80
N SER A 39 6.27 6.50 11.08
CA SER A 39 6.27 6.50 9.61
C SER A 39 4.86 6.56 9.03
N VAL A 40 3.91 5.79 9.58
CA VAL A 40 2.50 5.77 9.14
C VAL A 40 1.79 7.08 9.49
N VAL A 41 2.09 7.71 10.62
CA VAL A 41 1.51 9.03 10.96
C VAL A 41 2.03 10.09 10.00
N LEU A 42 3.32 10.06 9.67
CA LEU A 42 3.95 11.02 8.77
C LEU A 42 3.43 10.96 7.33
N ASP A 43 2.93 9.80 6.88
CA ASP A 43 2.19 9.64 5.61
C ASP A 43 0.98 10.59 5.55
N GLY A 44 0.14 10.58 6.58
CA GLY A 44 -0.98 11.52 6.65
C GLY A 44 -0.55 12.99 6.71
N VAL A 45 0.60 13.25 7.35
CA VAL A 45 1.17 14.60 7.50
C VAL A 45 1.72 15.14 6.19
N ASP A 46 2.43 14.33 5.39
CA ASP A 46 2.98 14.80 4.12
C ASP A 46 1.86 15.18 3.13
N GLY A 47 0.78 14.40 3.06
CA GLY A 47 -0.37 14.72 2.23
C GLY A 47 -1.08 15.99 2.71
N TRP A 48 -1.17 16.18 4.02
CA TRP A 48 -1.72 17.41 4.61
C TRP A 48 -0.85 18.63 4.31
N LEU A 49 0.48 18.52 4.45
CA LEU A 49 1.44 19.57 4.11
C LEU A 49 1.39 19.92 2.63
N ALA A 50 1.34 18.92 1.74
CA ALA A 50 1.25 19.13 0.31
C ALA A 50 0.03 19.96 -0.07
N ARG A 51 -1.13 19.68 0.53
CA ARG A 51 -2.37 20.45 0.30
C ARG A 51 -2.32 21.85 0.92
N THR A 52 -1.77 21.97 2.12
CA THR A 52 -1.75 23.24 2.88
C THR A 52 -0.76 24.23 2.29
N LEU A 53 0.40 23.76 1.82
CA LEU A 53 1.47 24.57 1.26
C LEU A 53 1.38 24.74 -0.27
N GLY A 54 0.37 24.13 -0.91
CA GLY A 54 0.27 24.12 -2.38
C GLY A 54 1.44 23.38 -3.07
N GLN A 55 2.08 22.45 -2.37
CA GLN A 55 3.26 21.69 -2.81
C GLN A 55 2.91 20.29 -3.32
N THR A 56 1.71 20.10 -3.89
CA THR A 56 1.32 18.84 -4.52
C THR A 56 2.14 18.60 -5.79
N SER A 57 2.66 17.38 -5.97
CA SER A 57 3.49 17.05 -7.13
C SER A 57 3.36 15.58 -7.52
N ARG A 58 3.59 15.27 -8.80
CA ARG A 58 3.63 13.88 -9.30
C ARG A 58 4.75 13.08 -8.64
N PHE A 59 5.91 13.71 -8.39
CA PHE A 59 7.01 13.08 -7.67
C PHE A 59 6.63 12.74 -6.24
N GLY A 60 5.98 13.65 -5.51
CA GLY A 60 5.54 13.38 -4.14
C GLY A 60 4.52 12.24 -4.08
N ALA A 61 3.53 12.23 -4.97
CA ALA A 61 2.57 11.13 -5.05
C ALA A 61 3.21 9.79 -5.45
N TRP A 62 4.26 9.81 -6.27
CA TRP A 62 5.04 8.61 -6.60
C TRP A 62 5.86 8.13 -5.40
N LEU A 63 6.54 9.06 -4.71
CA LEU A 63 7.39 8.76 -3.54
C LEU A 63 6.54 8.16 -2.42
N ASP A 64 5.36 8.71 -2.17
CA ASP A 64 4.39 8.23 -1.20
C ASP A 64 4.09 6.72 -1.38
N VAL A 65 3.67 6.33 -2.59
CA VAL A 65 3.38 4.92 -2.91
C VAL A 65 4.63 4.03 -2.82
N VAL A 66 5.80 4.54 -3.18
CA VAL A 66 7.08 3.83 -3.05
C VAL A 66 7.40 3.51 -1.59
N VAL A 67 7.27 4.49 -0.69
CA VAL A 67 7.54 4.32 0.74
C VAL A 67 6.54 3.33 1.36
N ASP A 68 5.28 3.41 0.96
CA ASP A 68 4.22 2.52 1.40
C ASP A 68 4.44 1.06 0.98
N ASN A 69 4.77 0.84 -0.29
CA ASN A 69 5.13 -0.49 -0.80
C ASN A 69 6.38 -1.04 -0.11
N LEU A 70 7.38 -0.19 0.15
CA LEU A 70 8.60 -0.56 0.87
C LEU A 70 8.25 -1.02 2.30
N GLY A 71 7.52 -0.20 3.05
CA GLY A 71 7.13 -0.49 4.43
C GLY A 71 6.35 -1.80 4.56
N ARG A 72 5.31 -2.00 3.75
CA ARG A 72 4.52 -3.24 3.77
C ARG A 72 5.33 -4.44 3.28
N GLY A 73 6.11 -4.29 2.21
CA GLY A 73 6.90 -5.36 1.63
C GLY A 73 7.97 -5.89 2.58
N MET A 74 8.67 -4.99 3.29
CA MET A 74 9.64 -5.35 4.31
C MET A 74 8.97 -6.07 5.49
N LEU A 75 7.79 -5.59 5.92
CA LEU A 75 7.05 -6.22 7.01
C LEU A 75 6.58 -7.64 6.64
N TRP A 76 6.01 -7.83 5.45
CA TRP A 76 5.64 -9.16 4.94
C TRP A 76 6.81 -10.12 4.88
N SER A 77 7.96 -9.64 4.41
CA SER A 77 9.17 -10.47 4.25
C SER A 77 9.75 -10.93 5.58
N GLN A 78 9.54 -10.17 6.66
CA GLN A 78 9.93 -10.57 8.01
C GLN A 78 8.91 -11.52 8.67
N LEU A 79 7.62 -11.33 8.39
CA LEU A 79 6.54 -12.19 8.92
C LEU A 79 6.58 -13.61 8.33
N PHE A 80 6.84 -13.73 7.02
CA PHE A 80 6.79 -15.01 6.31
C PHE A 80 7.95 -15.15 5.33
N LYS A 81 8.54 -16.35 5.25
CA LYS A 81 9.55 -16.70 4.25
C LYS A 81 9.10 -16.47 2.81
N TRP A 82 7.79 -16.56 2.54
CA TRP A 82 7.19 -16.33 1.23
C TRP A 82 6.61 -14.91 1.07
N GLY A 83 6.67 -14.07 2.11
CA GLY A 83 6.08 -12.73 2.13
C GLY A 83 6.65 -11.78 1.06
N TRP A 84 7.86 -12.05 0.57
CA TRP A 84 8.44 -11.33 -0.57
C TRP A 84 7.60 -11.46 -1.85
N LEU A 85 6.79 -12.52 -2.01
CA LEU A 85 5.86 -12.66 -3.14
C LEU A 85 4.76 -11.59 -3.11
N VAL A 86 4.26 -11.27 -1.92
CA VAL A 86 3.26 -10.21 -1.73
C VAL A 86 3.86 -8.87 -2.10
N SER A 87 5.10 -8.61 -1.67
CA SER A 87 5.83 -7.40 -2.04
C SER A 87 6.05 -7.32 -3.56
N ALA A 88 6.50 -8.41 -4.20
CA ALA A 88 6.72 -8.45 -5.64
C ALA A 88 5.44 -8.16 -6.43
N LEU A 89 4.31 -8.67 -5.98
CA LEU A 89 3.00 -8.36 -6.55
C LEU A 89 2.66 -6.87 -6.41
N GLU A 90 2.79 -6.29 -5.20
CA GLU A 90 2.48 -4.87 -4.96
C GLU A 90 3.37 -3.94 -5.79
N TRP A 91 4.65 -4.28 -5.96
CA TRP A 91 5.56 -3.57 -6.87
C TRP A 91 5.17 -3.74 -8.33
N CYS A 92 4.73 -4.93 -8.75
CA CYS A 92 4.25 -5.16 -10.11
C CYS A 92 3.00 -4.31 -10.41
N VAL A 93 2.03 -4.27 -9.49
CA VAL A 93 0.84 -3.41 -9.60
C VAL A 93 1.23 -1.94 -9.71
N PHE A 94 2.18 -1.49 -8.89
CA PHE A 94 2.68 -0.12 -8.95
C PHE A 94 3.28 0.19 -10.31
N VAL A 95 4.16 -0.66 -10.83
CA VAL A 95 4.76 -0.50 -12.17
C VAL A 95 3.68 -0.49 -13.24
N CYS A 96 2.75 -1.45 -13.24
CA CYS A 96 1.68 -1.54 -14.23
C CYS A 96 0.77 -0.30 -14.24
N ASN A 97 0.46 0.26 -13.07
CA ASN A 97 -0.37 1.47 -12.96
C ASN A 97 0.39 2.74 -13.33
N HIS A 98 1.69 2.81 -13.02
CA HIS A 98 2.49 4.01 -13.25
C HIS A 98 3.08 4.08 -14.68
N SER A 99 3.47 2.94 -15.26
CA SER A 99 4.19 2.87 -16.55
C SER A 99 3.31 3.11 -17.78
N SER A 100 2.07 2.62 -17.81
CA SER A 100 1.25 2.73 -19.03
C SER A 100 0.46 4.03 -19.16
N ARG A 101 0.19 4.76 -18.06
CA ARG A 101 -0.97 5.67 -18.07
C ARG A 101 -0.84 7.02 -17.37
N GLY A 102 0.26 7.36 -16.70
CA GLY A 102 0.46 8.69 -16.11
C GLY A 102 -0.78 9.21 -15.36
N ASP A 103 -1.32 10.39 -15.72
CA ASP A 103 -2.54 10.96 -15.12
C ASP A 103 -3.86 10.30 -15.62
N GLN A 104 -3.82 9.52 -16.70
CA GLN A 104 -4.99 8.91 -17.34
C GLN A 104 -5.36 7.51 -16.81
N TRP A 105 -4.63 6.92 -15.86
CA TRP A 105 -4.99 5.59 -15.33
C TRP A 105 -6.41 5.53 -14.78
N LYS A 106 -6.91 6.67 -14.28
CA LYS A 106 -8.28 6.82 -13.78
C LYS A 106 -9.36 6.67 -14.86
N SER A 107 -9.06 6.93 -16.14
CA SER A 107 -10.04 6.79 -17.22
C SER A 107 -10.35 5.32 -17.53
N SER A 108 -9.43 4.40 -17.22
CA SER A 108 -9.61 2.95 -17.44
C SER A 108 -10.65 2.33 -16.51
N PHE A 109 -11.03 3.01 -15.42
CA PHE A 109 -12.08 2.55 -14.52
C PHE A 109 -13.49 2.75 -15.05
N THR A 110 -13.66 3.51 -16.14
CA THR A 110 -14.96 3.53 -16.83
C THR A 110 -15.33 2.18 -17.45
N SER A 111 -14.32 1.33 -17.72
CA SER A 111 -14.49 0.00 -18.31
C SER A 111 -14.27 -1.15 -17.31
N CYS A 112 -14.06 -0.86 -16.02
CA CYS A 112 -13.72 -1.91 -15.06
C CYS A 112 -14.95 -2.71 -14.60
N PRO A 113 -14.78 -3.98 -14.18
CA PRO A 113 -15.89 -4.79 -13.67
C PRO A 113 -16.61 -4.09 -12.51
N SER A 114 -17.93 -4.27 -12.41
CA SER A 114 -18.77 -3.64 -11.37
C SER A 114 -18.24 -3.86 -9.95
N PHE A 115 -17.64 -5.02 -9.70
CA PHE A 115 -16.99 -5.33 -8.43
C PHE A 115 -15.77 -4.44 -8.14
N ILE A 116 -14.89 -4.22 -9.12
CA ILE A 116 -13.73 -3.32 -8.97
C ILE A 116 -14.19 -1.86 -8.83
N GLN A 117 -15.22 -1.46 -9.57
CA GLN A 117 -15.86 -0.15 -9.41
C GLN A 117 -16.36 0.05 -7.96
N ALA A 118 -17.01 -0.95 -7.38
CA ALA A 118 -17.53 -0.88 -6.02
C ALA A 118 -16.42 -0.74 -4.96
N ILE A 119 -15.27 -1.41 -5.16
CA ILE A 119 -14.09 -1.26 -4.29
C ILE A 119 -13.55 0.17 -4.37
N MET A 120 -13.41 0.72 -5.57
CA MET A 120 -12.76 2.02 -5.81
C MET A 120 -13.70 3.23 -5.65
N ALA A 121 -15.00 2.99 -5.50
CA ALA A 121 -16.02 4.02 -5.40
C ALA A 121 -15.68 5.04 -4.30
N TYR A 122 -15.88 6.33 -4.62
CA TYR A 122 -15.56 7.47 -3.76
C TYR A 122 -14.10 7.48 -3.25
N GLY A 123 -13.16 6.90 -4.00
CA GLY A 123 -11.76 6.78 -3.59
C GLY A 123 -11.59 5.86 -2.39
N PHE A 124 -12.18 4.66 -2.46
CA PHE A 124 -12.17 3.63 -1.41
C PHE A 124 -12.94 3.97 -0.13
N ARG A 125 -13.76 5.03 -0.12
CA ARG A 125 -14.53 5.47 1.07
C ARG A 125 -15.85 4.70 1.27
N THR A 126 -16.10 3.65 0.50
CA THR A 126 -17.21 2.72 0.74
C THR A 126 -16.84 1.71 1.83
N PRO A 127 -17.82 1.04 2.50
CA PRO A 127 -17.51 -0.03 3.45
C PRO A 127 -16.63 -1.14 2.83
N LEU A 128 -16.90 -1.50 1.58
CA LEU A 128 -16.10 -2.47 0.84
C LEU A 128 -14.68 -1.95 0.58
N GLY A 129 -14.55 -0.72 0.09
CA GLY A 129 -13.24 -0.10 -0.17
C GLY A 129 -12.40 0.03 1.11
N MET A 130 -13.01 0.47 2.21
CA MET A 130 -12.34 0.57 3.52
C MET A 130 -11.91 -0.80 4.03
N TRP A 131 -12.71 -1.85 3.81
CA TRP A 131 -12.33 -3.22 4.19
C TRP A 131 -11.13 -3.73 3.38
N VAL A 132 -11.13 -3.47 2.07
CA VAL A 132 -10.00 -3.81 1.18
C VAL A 132 -8.73 -3.09 1.60
N VAL A 133 -8.80 -1.77 1.81
CA VAL A 133 -7.66 -0.94 2.26
C VAL A 133 -7.19 -1.39 3.64
N SER A 134 -8.10 -1.70 4.57
CA SER A 134 -7.74 -2.23 5.88
C SER A 134 -7.03 -3.58 5.77
N GLY A 135 -7.49 -4.47 4.90
CA GLY A 135 -6.80 -5.74 4.63
C GLY A 135 -5.41 -5.53 4.02
N LEU A 136 -5.24 -4.54 3.16
CA LEU A 136 -3.94 -4.22 2.55
C LEU A 136 -2.94 -3.65 3.56
N HIS A 137 -3.33 -2.66 4.37
CA HIS A 137 -2.41 -1.94 5.26
C HIS A 137 -2.37 -2.52 6.69
N CYS A 138 -3.51 -2.92 7.25
CA CYS A 138 -3.60 -3.31 8.66
C CYS A 138 -3.28 -4.79 8.90
N LEU A 139 -3.50 -5.68 7.92
CA LEU A 139 -3.21 -7.11 8.08
C LEU A 139 -1.75 -7.39 8.50
N PRO A 140 -0.71 -6.91 7.79
CA PRO A 140 0.67 -7.24 8.18
C PRO A 140 1.02 -6.69 9.58
N VAL A 141 0.51 -5.51 9.94
CA VAL A 141 0.71 -4.93 11.27
C VAL A 141 0.00 -5.76 12.35
N TRP A 142 -1.23 -6.21 12.07
CA TRP A 142 -1.99 -7.09 12.95
C TRP A 142 -1.25 -8.41 13.19
N MET A 143 -0.72 -9.01 12.13
CA MET A 143 0.04 -10.26 12.21
C MET A 143 1.33 -10.09 13.00
N TYR A 144 2.03 -8.97 12.84
CA TYR A 144 3.17 -8.61 13.69
C TYR A 144 2.77 -8.53 15.16
N ALA A 145 1.66 -7.86 15.47
CA ALA A 145 1.16 -7.73 16.83
C ALA A 145 0.75 -9.09 17.44
N CYS A 146 0.20 -10.01 16.64
CA CYS A 146 -0.05 -11.39 17.05
C CYS A 146 1.26 -12.15 17.33
N GLN A 147 2.25 -12.08 16.43
CA GLN A 147 3.53 -12.79 16.55
C GLN A 147 4.28 -12.42 17.82
N TRP A 148 4.28 -11.14 18.19
CA TRP A 148 4.96 -10.63 19.38
C TRP A 148 4.07 -10.58 20.63
N GLY A 149 2.86 -11.14 20.56
CA GLY A 149 1.92 -11.17 21.69
C GLY A 149 1.42 -9.80 22.15
N LEU A 150 1.59 -8.75 21.35
CA LEU A 150 1.21 -7.37 21.69
C LEU A 150 -0.30 -7.24 21.91
N LEU A 151 -1.11 -7.93 21.09
CA LEU A 151 -2.57 -7.91 21.24
C LEU A 151 -3.04 -8.54 22.57
N SER A 152 -2.38 -9.61 22.99
CA SER A 152 -2.67 -10.27 24.27
C SER A 152 -2.18 -9.43 25.46
N HIS A 153 -0.94 -8.95 25.40
CA HIS A 153 -0.29 -8.26 26.53
C HIS A 153 -0.78 -6.84 26.74
N TRP A 154 -0.96 -6.06 25.66
CA TRP A 154 -1.27 -4.63 25.77
C TRP A 154 -2.77 -4.37 25.71
N LEU A 155 -3.50 -5.13 24.90
CA LEU A 155 -4.94 -4.96 24.68
C LEU A 155 -5.80 -6.01 25.41
N GLY A 156 -5.19 -7.02 26.02
CA GLY A 156 -5.92 -8.08 26.72
C GLY A 156 -6.81 -8.93 25.81
N LEU A 157 -6.54 -8.96 24.50
CA LEU A 157 -7.44 -9.59 23.53
C LEU A 157 -7.35 -11.12 23.61
N PRO A 158 -8.48 -11.84 23.75
CA PRO A 158 -8.49 -13.29 23.71
C PRO A 158 -8.15 -13.83 22.32
N LEU A 159 -7.57 -15.03 22.27
CA LEU A 159 -7.12 -15.67 21.02
C LEU A 159 -8.25 -15.77 19.96
N GLY A 160 -9.49 -16.02 20.38
CA GLY A 160 -10.63 -16.09 19.46
C GLY A 160 -10.87 -14.79 18.70
N ILE A 161 -10.73 -13.63 19.36
CA ILE A 161 -10.87 -12.31 18.72
C ILE A 161 -9.67 -12.03 17.81
N GLN A 162 -8.46 -12.45 18.21
CA GLN A 162 -7.26 -12.31 17.37
C GLN A 162 -7.40 -13.08 16.06
N THR A 163 -7.87 -14.33 16.14
CA THR A 163 -8.13 -15.17 14.96
C THR A 163 -9.23 -14.58 14.09
N LEU A 164 -10.34 -14.13 14.68
CA LEU A 164 -11.42 -13.50 13.93
C LEU A 164 -10.95 -12.24 13.19
N GLY A 165 -10.21 -11.35 13.88
CA GLY A 165 -9.62 -10.16 13.27
C GLY A 165 -8.68 -10.50 12.13
N THR A 166 -7.84 -11.54 12.31
CA THR A 166 -6.94 -12.03 11.26
C THR A 166 -7.71 -12.52 10.04
N LEU A 167 -8.78 -13.31 10.23
CA LEU A 167 -9.61 -13.81 9.12
C LEU A 167 -10.31 -12.68 8.38
N LEU A 168 -10.84 -11.69 9.10
CA LEU A 168 -11.49 -10.52 8.51
C LEU A 168 -10.51 -9.69 7.68
N LEU A 169 -9.32 -9.40 8.22
CA LEU A 169 -8.29 -8.65 7.50
C LEU A 169 -7.71 -9.45 6.31
N ALA A 170 -7.54 -10.76 6.45
CA ALA A 170 -7.10 -11.65 5.38
C ALA A 170 -8.10 -11.68 4.22
N ALA A 171 -9.40 -11.73 4.51
CA ALA A 171 -10.44 -11.62 3.48
C ALA A 171 -10.35 -10.27 2.74
N GLY A 172 -10.15 -9.17 3.45
CA GLY A 172 -9.88 -7.85 2.84
C GLY A 172 -8.65 -7.86 1.92
N ARG A 173 -7.55 -8.50 2.34
CA ARG A 173 -6.33 -8.63 1.53
C ARG A 173 -6.52 -9.47 0.27
N LEU A 174 -7.35 -10.52 0.33
CA LEU A 174 -7.69 -11.35 -0.84
C LEU A 174 -8.57 -10.57 -1.85
N LEU A 175 -9.45 -9.71 -1.37
CA LEU A 175 -10.19 -8.79 -2.24
C LEU A 175 -9.24 -7.76 -2.87
N ALA A 176 -8.26 -7.24 -2.12
CA ALA A 176 -7.20 -6.37 -2.67
C ALA A 176 -6.42 -7.09 -3.78
N LEU A 177 -6.01 -8.34 -3.54
CA LEU A 177 -5.34 -9.19 -4.52
C LEU A 177 -6.14 -9.32 -5.82
N SER A 178 -7.46 -9.44 -5.73
CA SER A 178 -8.32 -9.53 -6.91
C SER A 178 -8.28 -8.24 -7.75
N ALA A 179 -8.24 -7.07 -7.09
CA ALA A 179 -8.09 -5.78 -7.76
C ALA A 179 -6.69 -5.56 -8.33
N GLU A 180 -5.65 -6.02 -7.63
CA GLU A 180 -4.25 -6.00 -8.06
C GLU A 180 -4.04 -6.83 -9.32
N VAL A 181 -4.52 -8.07 -9.34
CA VAL A 181 -4.47 -8.97 -10.51
C VAL A 181 -5.21 -8.34 -11.70
N TRP A 182 -6.37 -7.72 -11.45
CA TRP A 182 -7.10 -7.01 -12.49
C TRP A 182 -6.31 -5.83 -13.07
N CYS A 183 -5.62 -5.05 -12.24
CA CYS A 183 -4.77 -3.94 -12.69
C CYS A 183 -3.64 -4.45 -13.60
N ILE A 184 -2.92 -5.49 -13.17
CA ILE A 184 -1.83 -6.11 -13.95
C ILE A 184 -2.36 -6.64 -15.29
N TRP A 185 -3.46 -7.38 -15.26
CA TRP A 185 -4.05 -7.95 -16.47
C TRP A 185 -4.50 -6.87 -17.47
N THR A 186 -5.06 -5.76 -16.96
CA THR A 186 -5.46 -4.62 -17.78
C THR A 186 -4.25 -3.96 -18.45
N HIS A 187 -3.12 -3.88 -17.75
CA HIS A 187 -1.86 -3.40 -18.31
C HIS A 187 -1.31 -4.35 -19.40
N ILE A 188 -1.32 -5.67 -19.16
CA ILE A 188 -0.89 -6.66 -20.17
C ILE A 188 -1.73 -6.54 -21.45
N ARG A 189 -3.06 -6.42 -21.32
CA ARG A 189 -3.94 -6.22 -22.49
C ARG A 189 -3.60 -4.96 -23.28
N TYR A 190 -3.27 -3.88 -22.59
CA TYR A 190 -2.86 -2.62 -23.21
C TYR A 190 -1.60 -2.82 -24.06
N LEU A 191 -0.55 -3.43 -23.50
CA LEU A 191 0.70 -3.71 -24.23
C LEU A 191 0.47 -4.58 -25.46
N CYS A 192 -0.37 -5.62 -25.34
CA CYS A 192 -0.69 -6.49 -26.48
C CYS A 192 -1.50 -5.77 -27.58
N SER A 193 -2.25 -4.72 -27.23
CA SER A 193 -3.01 -3.94 -28.22
C SER A 193 -2.14 -2.99 -29.03
N GLU A 194 -1.14 -2.33 -28.43
CA GLU A 194 -0.18 -1.46 -29.13
C GLU A 194 0.63 -2.24 -30.18
N GLU A 195 1.11 -3.45 -29.84
CA GLU A 195 1.85 -4.31 -30.77
C GLU A 195 1.02 -4.66 -32.03
N SER A 196 -0.31 -4.72 -31.89
CA SER A 196 -1.22 -4.99 -33.01
C SER A 196 -1.48 -3.78 -33.91
N GLU A 197 -1.30 -2.56 -33.40
CA GLU A 197 -1.38 -1.32 -34.18
C GLU A 197 -0.06 -1.02 -34.87
N GLU A 198 1.08 -1.23 -34.21
CA GLU A 198 2.41 -1.07 -34.81
C GLU A 198 2.63 -2.05 -35.99
N LYS A 199 2.12 -3.28 -35.91
CA LYS A 199 2.21 -4.26 -37.02
C LYS A 199 1.27 -3.94 -38.20
N LYS A 200 0.33 -3.02 -38.05
CA LYS A 200 -0.61 -2.61 -39.10
C LYS A 200 -0.19 -1.36 -39.87
N ASN A 201 0.79 -0.61 -39.35
CA ASN A 201 1.39 0.56 -39.97
C ASN A 201 2.72 0.20 -40.66
#